data_AF-A0A9E0S7S4-F1
#
_entry.id   AF-A0A9E0S7S4-F1
#
_cell.length_a   1.000
_cell.length_b   1.000
_cell.length_c   1.000
_cell.angle_alpha   90.00
_cell.angle_beta   90.00
_cell.angle_gamma   90.00
#
_symmetry.space_group_name_H-M   'P 1'
#
loop_
_entity.id
_entity.type
_entity.pdbx_description
1 polymer ?
#
loop_
_entity_poly.entity_id
_entity_poly.type
_entity_poly.pdbx_seq_one_letter_code
_entity_poly.pdbx_strand_id
1 'polypeptide(L)'
;MYDNLINMMESAPEQSTSSTGNIPKNYTVYNCHTHTFTIDHVPNNFGKKVMPVLYQVITMKVVKWYYLNLTYRNNNYKRFIHKCNKVKHFFLDILKFTRVLYWLYTLILFFCKWLFKMLINILALSNLFSKQSKAAFKRFTTIGRYATYSKSGQRKVFDLLEKTYDTNTKFVVLPMDMDYMEAGKPIANYMAQLDELLKVKKNNQDQLLPFVFVDPRRIVDPSININGFSYQAYVKRNLSRENFHGIKLYPALGYYPFDKHLIDTYKFAQEHQIPITTHCIEGTVFFRGKKKMEWDGHPILKYTKKKEQGPIPIPLPQTKNFDFTTNFSHPLNYHCLLDKDLLSDYLGETVDLSQLKICLAHFGGSKEWQRYTEDNWNNYNNNISHSSRVDYFNRKIKNTLNHGSTRTIWWNASWLSIIYDLMIKYDGVYTDISFIIFNEELFPLLKYLLQDDKVKDKILFGTDYYVVAQKNTEKALFQNLRSYIGEDLFYLISHVNPKRFLSTSWTTY
;
A
#
# COMPACT_ATOMS: atom_id res chain seq x y z
N MET A 1 -39.46 47.07 42.47
CA MET A 1 -38.84 45.75 42.72
C MET A 1 -39.32 44.78 41.65
N TYR A 2 -39.08 45.16 40.39
CA TYR A 2 -39.41 44.49 39.15
C TYR A 2 -38.16 44.77 38.30
N ASP A 3 -37.15 43.88 38.37
CA ASP A 3 -35.94 43.89 37.54
C ASP A 3 -34.99 42.74 37.93
N ASN A 4 -35.49 41.51 38.05
CA ASN A 4 -34.58 40.35 38.24
C ASN A 4 -35.13 39.01 37.73
N LEU A 5 -36.01 39.03 36.72
CA LEU A 5 -36.54 37.81 36.08
C LEU A 5 -36.33 37.77 34.56
N ILE A 6 -35.40 38.58 34.04
CA ILE A 6 -34.91 38.52 32.67
C ILE A 6 -33.38 38.54 32.74
N ASN A 7 -32.75 37.40 33.06
CA ASN A 7 -31.30 37.17 32.85
C ASN A 7 -30.86 35.70 33.06
N MET A 8 -31.76 34.71 32.92
CA MET A 8 -31.39 33.29 33.08
C MET A 8 -31.91 32.37 31.95
N MET A 9 -32.08 32.89 30.72
CA MET A 9 -32.40 32.06 29.54
C MET A 9 -31.67 32.47 28.25
N GLU A 10 -30.46 33.04 28.34
CA GLU A 10 -29.60 33.24 27.17
C GLU A 10 -28.17 32.77 27.46
N SER A 11 -27.95 31.46 27.34
CA SER A 11 -26.64 30.89 27.04
C SER A 11 -26.81 29.50 26.42
N ALA A 12 -27.51 29.46 25.28
CA ALA A 12 -27.31 28.37 24.33
C ALA A 12 -25.95 28.62 23.65
N PRO A 13 -25.08 27.62 23.47
CA PRO A 13 -23.88 27.82 22.67
C PRO A 13 -24.33 28.07 21.24
N GLU A 14 -24.02 29.26 20.73
CA GLU A 14 -24.11 29.58 19.32
C GLU A 14 -23.48 28.45 18.51
N GLN A 15 -24.24 27.95 17.53
CA GLN A 15 -23.72 27.12 16.45
C GLN A 15 -22.48 27.82 15.89
N SER A 16 -21.32 27.19 16.08
CA SER A 16 -20.07 27.65 15.51
C SER A 16 -20.19 27.60 13.99
N THR A 17 -20.47 28.77 13.42
CA THR A 17 -20.27 29.05 12.01
C THR A 17 -18.82 28.74 11.65
N SER A 18 -18.65 28.19 10.46
CA SER A 18 -17.40 27.67 9.88
C SER A 18 -16.14 28.44 10.29
N SER A 19 -15.29 27.82 11.12
CA SER A 19 -13.91 28.25 11.29
C SER A 19 -13.15 27.95 10.00
N THR A 20 -13.02 28.92 9.10
CA THR A 20 -11.90 28.95 8.16
C THR A 20 -10.63 29.19 8.99
N GLY A 21 -10.10 28.13 9.59
CA GLY A 21 -8.85 28.19 10.34
C GLY A 21 -7.75 28.62 9.39
N ASN A 22 -7.07 29.74 9.70
CA ASN A 22 -5.94 30.21 8.91
C ASN A 22 -4.87 29.11 8.83
N ILE A 23 -4.77 28.42 7.68
CA ILE A 23 -3.68 27.47 7.42
C ILE A 23 -2.36 28.26 7.53
N PRO A 24 -1.37 27.77 8.30
CA PRO A 24 -0.05 28.40 8.32
C PRO A 24 0.55 28.47 6.91
N LYS A 25 1.10 29.64 6.53
CA LYS A 25 1.75 29.81 5.20
C LYS A 25 2.79 28.72 4.90
N ASN A 26 3.48 28.24 5.94
CA ASN A 26 4.41 27.13 5.87
C ASN A 26 4.04 26.10 6.94
N TYR A 27 3.82 24.86 6.53
CA TYR A 27 3.59 23.73 7.42
C TYR A 27 4.31 22.49 6.90
N THR A 28 4.55 21.51 7.77
CA THR A 28 5.23 20.26 7.40
C THR A 28 4.24 19.31 6.74
N VAL A 29 4.55 18.87 5.52
CA VAL A 29 3.79 17.81 4.84
C VAL A 29 4.34 16.46 5.28
N TYR A 30 3.46 15.52 5.63
CA TYR A 30 3.82 14.15 5.95
C TYR A 30 3.24 13.25 4.86
N ASN A 31 4.11 12.58 4.11
CA ASN A 31 3.72 11.48 3.25
C ASN A 31 3.84 10.18 4.05
N CYS A 32 2.70 9.65 4.51
CA CYS A 32 2.63 8.51 5.43
C CYS A 32 2.86 7.14 4.77
N HIS A 33 3.08 7.08 3.45
CA HIS A 33 3.24 5.81 2.76
C HIS A 33 4.20 5.94 1.57
N THR A 34 5.46 5.55 1.79
CA THR A 34 6.47 5.45 0.73
C THR A 34 7.34 4.22 0.92
N HIS A 35 8.06 3.83 -0.13
CA HIS A 35 8.96 2.71 -0.20
C HIS A 35 10.27 3.11 -0.88
N THR A 36 11.38 2.61 -0.35
CA THR A 36 12.73 2.84 -0.90
C THR A 36 13.41 1.57 -1.36
N PHE A 37 12.85 0.39 -1.06
CA PHE A 37 13.46 -0.90 -1.38
C PHE A 37 13.80 -1.01 -2.87
N THR A 38 14.92 -1.64 -3.22
CA THR A 38 15.35 -1.79 -4.61
C THR A 38 15.06 -3.20 -5.12
N ILE A 39 15.37 -3.44 -6.40
CA ILE A 39 15.31 -4.78 -7.02
C ILE A 39 16.11 -5.84 -6.25
N ASP A 40 17.16 -5.46 -5.50
CA ASP A 40 18.01 -6.42 -4.79
C ASP A 40 17.30 -7.04 -3.58
N HIS A 41 16.28 -6.35 -3.06
CA HIS A 41 15.41 -6.83 -2.00
C HIS A 41 14.23 -7.68 -2.52
N VAL A 42 14.06 -7.76 -3.85
CA VAL A 42 12.96 -8.50 -4.47
C VAL A 42 13.46 -9.90 -4.87
N PRO A 43 12.76 -10.97 -4.46
CA PRO A 43 13.14 -12.33 -4.83
C PRO A 43 13.19 -12.60 -6.34
N ASN A 44 14.09 -13.49 -6.75
CA ASN A 44 14.33 -13.76 -8.18
C ASN A 44 13.12 -14.34 -8.93
N ASN A 45 12.27 -15.12 -8.25
CA ASN A 45 11.08 -15.71 -8.86
C ASN A 45 9.82 -14.86 -8.66
N PHE A 46 9.96 -13.58 -8.28
CA PHE A 46 8.84 -12.65 -8.11
C PHE A 46 7.96 -12.57 -9.37
N GLY A 47 8.56 -12.62 -10.57
CA GLY A 47 7.86 -12.61 -11.87
C GLY A 47 7.35 -13.95 -12.39
N LYS A 48 7.62 -15.05 -11.69
CA LYS A 48 7.39 -16.43 -12.18
C LYS A 48 5.95 -16.68 -12.67
N LYS A 49 4.95 -16.14 -11.98
CA LYS A 49 3.53 -16.33 -12.34
C LYS A 49 2.95 -15.23 -13.24
N VAL A 50 3.67 -14.13 -13.46
CA VAL A 50 3.23 -13.05 -14.35
C VAL A 50 3.60 -13.35 -15.80
N MET A 51 4.71 -14.05 -16.02
CA MET A 51 5.16 -14.52 -17.33
C MET A 51 5.47 -16.02 -17.28
N PRO A 52 4.46 -16.90 -17.14
CA PRO A 52 4.65 -18.33 -16.85
C PRO A 52 5.48 -19.10 -17.89
N VAL A 53 5.60 -18.60 -19.12
CA VAL A 53 6.44 -19.22 -20.18
C VAL A 53 7.84 -18.60 -20.24
N LEU A 54 7.97 -17.30 -19.95
CA LEU A 54 9.22 -16.56 -20.12
C LEU A 54 10.02 -16.40 -18.82
N TYR A 55 9.47 -16.72 -17.64
CA TYR A 55 10.15 -16.48 -16.36
C TYR A 55 11.43 -17.30 -16.17
N GLN A 56 11.55 -18.45 -16.84
CA GLN A 56 12.77 -19.27 -16.80
C GLN A 56 13.96 -18.49 -17.39
N VAL A 57 13.69 -17.53 -18.28
CA VAL A 57 14.68 -16.67 -18.93
C VAL A 57 14.65 -15.24 -18.35
N ILE A 58 13.49 -14.71 -17.95
CA ILE A 58 13.31 -13.34 -17.45
C ILE A 58 13.22 -13.34 -15.91
N THR A 59 14.35 -13.62 -15.27
CA THR A 59 14.49 -13.48 -13.80
C THR A 59 14.75 -12.01 -13.40
N MET A 60 14.59 -11.65 -12.12
CA MET A 60 14.93 -10.29 -11.66
C MET A 60 16.41 -9.94 -11.93
N LYS A 61 17.32 -10.94 -11.90
CA LYS A 61 18.72 -10.77 -12.30
C LYS A 61 18.87 -10.37 -13.77
N VAL A 62 18.11 -10.99 -14.67
CA VAL A 62 18.14 -10.69 -16.11
C VAL A 62 17.54 -9.31 -16.38
N VAL A 63 16.45 -8.96 -15.70
CA VAL A 63 15.88 -7.60 -15.75
C VAL A 63 16.92 -6.58 -15.29
N LYS A 64 17.59 -6.80 -14.15
CA LYS A 64 18.67 -5.95 -13.65
C LYS A 64 19.79 -5.80 -14.68
N TRP A 65 20.26 -6.91 -15.25
CA TRP A 65 21.32 -6.90 -16.26
C TRP A 65 20.92 -6.11 -17.51
N TYR A 66 19.70 -6.30 -18.02
CA TYR A 66 19.17 -5.57 -19.17
C TYR A 66 19.18 -4.06 -18.89
N TYR A 67 18.64 -3.64 -17.75
CA TYR A 67 18.56 -2.22 -17.41
C TYR A 67 19.93 -1.56 -17.19
N LEU A 68 20.89 -2.30 -16.63
CA LEU A 68 22.26 -1.80 -16.41
C LEU A 68 23.12 -1.77 -17.69
N ASN A 69 22.85 -2.62 -18.68
CA ASN A 69 23.75 -2.80 -19.82
C ASN A 69 23.16 -2.37 -21.17
N LEU A 70 21.84 -2.48 -21.36
CA LEU A 70 21.17 -2.28 -22.66
C LEU A 70 20.24 -1.07 -22.68
N THR A 71 20.44 -0.11 -21.77
CA THR A 71 19.68 1.15 -21.76
C THR A 71 20.60 2.34 -21.96
N TYR A 72 20.05 3.45 -22.44
CA TYR A 72 20.77 4.73 -22.62
C TYR A 72 21.40 5.29 -21.33
N ARG A 73 21.10 4.70 -20.16
CA ARG A 73 21.76 5.02 -18.90
C ARG A 73 23.20 4.48 -18.82
N ASN A 74 23.56 3.48 -19.64
CA ASN A 74 24.93 3.00 -19.76
C ASN A 74 25.67 3.76 -20.88
N ASN A 75 26.75 4.45 -20.52
CA ASN A 75 27.55 5.23 -21.46
C ASN A 75 28.14 4.37 -22.59
N ASN A 76 28.53 3.11 -22.32
CA ASN A 76 29.05 2.22 -23.34
C ASN A 76 27.97 1.83 -24.35
N TYR A 77 26.75 1.55 -23.87
CA TYR A 77 25.61 1.28 -24.74
C TYR A 77 25.20 2.53 -25.54
N LYS A 78 25.20 3.71 -24.92
CA LYS A 78 24.95 4.99 -25.61
C LYS A 78 25.97 5.22 -26.74
N ARG A 79 27.26 4.98 -26.48
CA ARG A 79 28.34 5.07 -27.48
C ARG A 79 28.15 4.03 -28.59
N PHE A 80 27.81 2.79 -28.24
CA PHE A 80 27.53 1.71 -29.20
C PHE A 80 26.38 2.08 -30.13
N ILE A 81 25.23 2.50 -29.58
CA ILE A 81 24.07 2.93 -30.38
C ILE A 81 24.40 4.14 -31.23
N HIS A 82 25.17 5.11 -30.70
CA HIS A 82 25.64 6.23 -31.49
C HIS A 82 26.52 5.78 -32.68
N LYS A 83 27.42 4.81 -32.47
CA LYS A 83 28.24 4.20 -33.53
C LYS A 83 27.37 3.48 -34.56
N CYS A 84 26.40 2.68 -34.14
CA CYS A 84 25.43 2.02 -35.02
C CYS A 84 24.62 3.04 -35.84
N ASN A 85 24.17 4.12 -35.22
CA ASN A 85 23.45 5.20 -35.91
C ASN A 85 24.36 5.93 -36.91
N LYS A 86 25.63 6.19 -36.56
CA LYS A 86 26.60 6.80 -37.48
C LYS A 86 26.83 5.91 -38.71
N VAL A 87 27.01 4.60 -38.52
CA VAL A 87 27.13 3.64 -39.62
C VAL A 87 25.85 3.61 -40.46
N LYS A 88 24.68 3.55 -39.82
CA LYS A 88 23.39 3.61 -40.51
C LYS A 88 23.25 4.88 -41.36
N HIS A 89 23.59 6.05 -40.83
CA HIS A 89 23.52 7.31 -41.56
C HIS A 89 24.53 7.35 -42.73
N PHE A 90 25.75 6.84 -42.53
CA PHE A 90 26.73 6.69 -43.60
C PHE A 90 26.20 5.81 -44.75
N PHE A 91 25.63 4.64 -44.46
CA PHE A 91 25.00 3.80 -45.50
C PHE A 91 23.81 4.49 -46.17
N LEU A 92 22.98 5.21 -45.41
CA LEU A 92 21.87 6.00 -45.96
C LEU A 92 22.38 7.07 -46.94
N ASP A 93 23.50 7.72 -46.63
CA ASP A 93 24.07 8.77 -47.48
C ASP A 93 24.68 8.19 -48.77
N ILE A 94 25.31 7.00 -48.71
CA ILE A 94 25.73 6.26 -49.91
C ILE A 94 24.53 5.90 -50.79
N LEU A 95 23.45 5.38 -50.18
CA LEU A 95 22.27 4.95 -50.91
C LEU A 95 21.53 6.12 -51.57
N LYS A 96 21.60 7.33 -51.00
CA LYS A 96 21.03 8.56 -51.60
C LYS A 96 21.78 9.02 -52.86
N PHE A 97 22.99 8.54 -53.11
CA PHE A 97 23.78 8.92 -54.29
C PHE A 97 23.12 8.43 -55.60
N THR A 98 22.27 7.40 -55.54
CA THR A 98 21.40 7.04 -56.67
C THR A 98 19.95 6.90 -56.19
N ARG A 99 19.02 7.60 -56.86
CA ARG A 99 17.59 7.54 -56.51
C ARG A 99 17.07 6.09 -56.46
N VAL A 100 17.57 5.22 -57.35
CA VAL A 100 17.17 3.81 -57.46
C VAL A 100 17.56 3.00 -56.22
N LEU A 101 18.81 3.09 -55.74
CA LEU A 101 19.24 2.34 -54.56
C LEU A 101 18.56 2.82 -53.27
N TYR A 102 18.32 4.13 -53.16
CA TYR A 102 17.57 4.69 -52.04
C TYR A 102 16.13 4.15 -52.01
N TRP A 103 15.42 4.15 -53.14
CA TRP A 103 14.06 3.61 -53.21
C TRP A 103 14.01 2.09 -52.96
N LEU A 104 14.96 1.32 -53.50
CA LEU A 104 15.08 -0.11 -53.25
C LEU A 104 15.32 -0.41 -51.76
N TYR A 105 16.23 0.30 -51.10
CA TYR A 105 16.47 0.16 -49.67
C TYR A 105 15.24 0.55 -48.84
N THR A 106 14.55 1.62 -49.22
CA THR A 106 13.33 2.07 -48.53
C THR A 106 12.22 1.04 -48.66
N LEU A 107 12.10 0.40 -49.83
CA LEU A 107 11.17 -0.69 -50.11
C LEU A 107 11.52 -1.95 -49.30
N ILE A 108 12.79 -2.34 -49.26
CA ILE A 108 13.27 -3.47 -48.44
C ILE A 108 13.00 -3.19 -46.96
N LEU A 109 13.34 -2.00 -46.45
CA LEU A 109 13.02 -1.62 -45.07
C LEU A 109 11.52 -1.60 -44.81
N PHE A 110 10.70 -1.18 -45.78
CA PHE A 110 9.25 -1.23 -45.66
C PHE A 110 8.79 -2.68 -45.51
N PHE A 111 9.23 -3.60 -46.37
CA PHE A 111 8.90 -5.02 -46.28
C PHE A 111 9.46 -5.68 -45.03
N CYS A 112 10.70 -5.38 -44.62
CA CYS A 112 11.27 -5.87 -43.38
C CYS A 112 10.51 -5.34 -42.16
N LYS A 113 10.16 -4.05 -42.12
CA LYS A 113 9.34 -3.48 -41.03
C LYS A 113 7.92 -4.02 -41.06
N TRP A 114 7.34 -4.23 -42.23
CA TRP A 114 6.01 -4.80 -42.41
C TRP A 114 5.99 -6.26 -41.97
N LEU A 115 6.94 -7.08 -42.43
CA LEU A 115 7.14 -8.46 -42.02
C LEU A 115 7.44 -8.55 -40.53
N PHE A 116 8.29 -7.69 -39.98
CA PHE A 116 8.57 -7.64 -38.56
C PHE A 116 7.35 -7.18 -37.75
N LYS A 117 6.55 -6.23 -38.24
CA LYS A 117 5.30 -5.80 -37.61
C LYS A 117 4.22 -6.88 -37.71
N MET A 118 4.17 -7.62 -38.81
CA MET A 118 3.30 -8.77 -39.02
C MET A 118 3.71 -9.92 -38.10
N LEU A 119 5.00 -10.25 -38.02
CA LEU A 119 5.55 -11.23 -37.08
C LEU A 119 5.32 -10.78 -35.64
N ILE A 120 5.50 -9.50 -35.30
CA ILE A 120 5.16 -8.94 -33.97
C ILE A 120 3.66 -8.97 -33.73
N ASN A 121 2.80 -8.87 -34.75
CA ASN A 121 1.34 -8.94 -34.62
C ASN A 121 0.84 -10.39 -34.51
N ILE A 122 1.49 -11.34 -35.20
CA ILE A 122 1.24 -12.78 -35.11
C ILE A 122 1.79 -13.32 -33.79
N LEU A 123 3.00 -12.92 -33.43
CA LEU A 123 3.63 -13.09 -32.12
C LEU A 123 3.21 -11.98 -31.15
N ALA A 124 2.13 -11.23 -31.42
CA ALA A 124 1.68 -10.19 -30.50
C ALA A 124 1.17 -10.89 -29.28
N LEU A 125 2.11 -11.04 -28.36
CA LEU A 125 1.97 -11.19 -26.94
C LEU A 125 0.90 -10.22 -26.39
N SER A 126 0.54 -9.15 -27.10
CA SER A 126 -0.58 -8.29 -26.73
C SER A 126 -1.97 -8.93 -26.87
N ASN A 127 -2.17 -9.93 -27.74
CA ASN A 127 -3.40 -10.75 -27.78
C ASN A 127 -3.28 -12.03 -26.94
N LEU A 128 -2.05 -12.50 -26.69
CA LEU A 128 -1.74 -13.64 -25.83
C LEU A 128 -1.73 -13.31 -24.33
N PHE A 129 -1.51 -12.04 -23.97
CA PHE A 129 -1.49 -11.57 -22.58
C PHE A 129 -2.77 -10.83 -22.22
N SER A 130 -3.45 -11.32 -21.17
CA SER A 130 -4.61 -10.67 -20.57
C SER A 130 -4.28 -9.23 -20.13
N LYS A 131 -5.31 -8.39 -19.94
CA LYS A 131 -5.15 -7.04 -19.36
C LYS A 131 -4.30 -7.07 -18.07
N GLN A 132 -4.45 -8.11 -17.25
CA GLN A 132 -3.69 -8.32 -16.03
C GLN A 132 -2.20 -8.57 -16.30
N SER A 133 -1.85 -9.42 -17.26
CA SER A 133 -0.46 -9.70 -17.65
C SER A 133 0.25 -8.46 -18.21
N LYS A 134 -0.45 -7.63 -19.01
CA LYS A 134 0.09 -6.35 -19.49
C LYS A 134 0.35 -5.36 -18.35
N ALA A 135 -0.60 -5.22 -17.42
CA ALA A 135 -0.44 -4.35 -16.25
C ALA A 135 0.72 -4.81 -15.37
N ALA A 136 0.84 -6.12 -15.16
CA ALA A 136 1.93 -6.70 -14.42
C ALA A 136 3.29 -6.49 -15.13
N PHE A 137 3.38 -6.63 -16.46
CA PHE A 137 4.60 -6.29 -17.20
C PHE A 137 5.02 -4.81 -17.01
N LYS A 138 4.07 -3.86 -17.03
CA LYS A 138 4.35 -2.43 -16.74
C LYS A 138 4.89 -2.21 -15.31
N ARG A 139 4.44 -3.02 -14.35
CA ARG A 139 4.97 -3.05 -12.97
C ARG A 139 6.42 -3.53 -12.95
N PHE A 140 6.69 -4.65 -13.62
CA PHE A 140 8.05 -5.21 -13.74
C PHE A 140 9.03 -4.24 -14.39
N THR A 141 8.61 -3.56 -15.46
CA THR A 141 9.48 -2.56 -16.11
C THR A 141 9.72 -1.35 -15.20
N THR A 142 8.77 -0.93 -14.37
CA THR A 142 8.98 0.15 -13.40
C THR A 142 9.98 -0.27 -12.32
N ILE A 143 9.81 -1.46 -11.72
CA ILE A 143 10.80 -2.01 -10.76
C ILE A 143 12.18 -2.13 -11.44
N GLY A 144 12.24 -2.52 -12.72
CA GLY A 144 13.45 -2.53 -13.54
C GLY A 144 14.05 -1.15 -13.82
N ARG A 145 13.22 -0.11 -14.04
CA ARG A 145 13.72 1.27 -14.21
C ARG A 145 14.38 1.76 -12.92
N TYR A 146 13.79 1.47 -11.77
CA TYR A 146 14.41 1.74 -10.47
C TYR A 146 15.53 0.76 -10.10
N ALA A 147 15.63 -0.41 -10.76
CA ALA A 147 16.75 -1.33 -10.63
C ALA A 147 18.09 -0.73 -11.04
N THR A 148 18.12 0.27 -11.90
CA THR A 148 19.37 0.99 -12.22
C THR A 148 19.92 1.79 -11.04
N TYR A 149 19.12 2.05 -10.01
CA TYR A 149 19.55 2.66 -8.75
C TYR A 149 20.05 1.63 -7.73
N SER A 150 19.98 0.31 -8.01
CA SER A 150 20.50 -0.76 -7.14
C SER A 150 21.95 -0.53 -6.70
N LYS A 151 22.81 -0.02 -7.58
CA LYS A 151 24.22 0.26 -7.24
C LYS A 151 24.37 1.33 -6.16
N SER A 152 23.40 2.23 -6.04
CA SER A 152 23.39 3.33 -5.06
C SER A 152 22.40 3.09 -3.92
N GLY A 153 21.66 1.97 -3.96
CA GLY A 153 20.84 1.55 -2.85
C GLY A 153 19.56 2.35 -2.63
N GLN A 154 18.97 2.17 -1.44
CA GLN A 154 17.79 2.90 -0.96
C GLN A 154 18.01 4.41 -0.91
N ARG A 155 19.25 4.86 -0.63
CA ARG A 155 19.61 6.28 -0.59
C ARG A 155 19.20 6.99 -1.87
N LYS A 156 19.53 6.42 -3.03
CA LYS A 156 19.25 7.08 -4.30
C LYS A 156 17.76 7.16 -4.62
N VAL A 157 16.99 6.17 -4.17
CA VAL A 157 15.52 6.18 -4.31
C VAL A 157 14.93 7.28 -3.44
N PHE A 158 15.42 7.40 -2.19
CA PHE A 158 15.02 8.47 -1.28
C PHE A 158 15.39 9.86 -1.81
N ASP A 159 16.62 10.07 -2.29
CA ASP A 159 17.06 11.35 -2.87
C ASP A 159 16.16 11.82 -4.03
N LEU A 160 15.57 10.89 -4.79
CA LEU A 160 14.66 11.22 -5.89
C LEU A 160 13.26 11.58 -5.40
N LEU A 161 12.80 10.89 -4.37
CA LEU A 161 11.54 11.19 -3.68
C LEU A 161 11.61 12.59 -3.06
N GLU A 162 12.61 12.84 -2.22
CA GLU A 162 12.81 14.11 -1.50
C GLU A 162 12.81 15.31 -2.47
N LYS A 163 13.56 15.20 -3.58
CA LYS A 163 13.64 16.26 -4.61
C LYS A 163 12.34 16.55 -5.36
N THR A 164 11.32 15.71 -5.19
CA THR A 164 10.01 15.92 -5.82
C THR A 164 9.11 16.82 -4.98
N TYR A 165 9.42 16.98 -3.69
CA TYR A 165 8.62 17.73 -2.72
C TYR A 165 9.34 19.01 -2.28
N ASP A 166 8.58 19.88 -1.62
CA ASP A 166 9.14 21.06 -0.94
C ASP A 166 9.97 20.64 0.28
N THR A 167 10.92 21.49 0.69
CA THR A 167 11.94 21.19 1.71
C THR A 167 11.39 20.85 3.10
N ASN A 168 10.13 21.17 3.40
CA ASN A 168 9.47 20.85 4.67
C ASN A 168 8.55 19.62 4.56
N THR A 169 9.06 18.53 3.98
CA THR A 169 8.31 17.28 3.83
C THR A 169 8.98 16.16 4.60
N LYS A 170 8.21 15.41 5.39
CA LYS A 170 8.63 14.19 6.07
C LYS A 170 8.01 12.97 5.39
N PHE A 171 8.77 11.89 5.30
CA PHE A 171 8.40 10.68 4.59
C PHE A 171 8.44 9.48 5.53
N VAL A 172 7.29 8.84 5.68
CA VAL A 172 7.22 7.52 6.28
C VAL A 172 7.68 6.49 5.26
N VAL A 173 8.82 5.88 5.54
CA VAL A 173 9.42 4.87 4.65
C VAL A 173 9.14 3.49 5.21
N LEU A 174 8.40 2.70 4.44
CA LEU A 174 7.94 1.37 4.81
C LEU A 174 8.84 0.33 4.12
N PRO A 175 9.73 -0.37 4.85
CA PRO A 175 10.49 -1.47 4.26
C PRO A 175 9.57 -2.66 3.96
N MET A 176 10.07 -3.67 3.23
CA MET A 176 9.30 -4.83 2.81
C MET A 176 10.11 -6.10 3.04
N ASP A 177 9.68 -6.94 3.98
CA ASP A 177 10.26 -8.26 4.20
C ASP A 177 9.71 -9.26 3.20
N MET A 178 10.47 -9.54 2.14
CA MET A 178 10.08 -10.50 1.11
C MET A 178 10.76 -11.88 1.31
N ASP A 179 11.47 -12.10 2.41
CA ASP A 179 12.25 -13.34 2.62
C ASP A 179 11.33 -14.57 2.72
N TYR A 180 10.15 -14.42 3.33
CA TYR A 180 9.18 -15.50 3.56
C TYR A 180 8.07 -15.59 2.49
N MET A 181 8.20 -14.89 1.36
CA MET A 181 7.14 -14.85 0.36
C MET A 181 7.11 -16.08 -0.58
N GLU A 182 7.99 -17.07 -0.38
CA GLU A 182 8.11 -18.29 -1.21
C GLU A 182 8.40 -18.03 -2.71
N ALA A 183 9.10 -16.92 -3.00
CA ALA A 183 9.47 -16.51 -4.36
C ALA A 183 10.97 -16.68 -4.65
N GLY A 184 11.64 -17.58 -3.93
CA GLY A 184 13.10 -17.69 -3.90
C GLY A 184 13.75 -16.65 -2.98
N LYS A 185 15.08 -16.61 -2.96
CA LYS A 185 15.84 -15.68 -2.11
C LYS A 185 16.13 -14.36 -2.85
N PRO A 186 15.99 -13.20 -2.18
CA PRO A 186 16.48 -11.93 -2.71
C PRO A 186 18.01 -11.89 -2.70
N ILE A 187 18.61 -10.90 -3.37
CA ILE A 187 20.06 -10.69 -3.37
C ILE A 187 20.50 -10.14 -2.00
N ALA A 188 19.73 -9.19 -1.47
CA ALA A 188 19.87 -8.66 -0.11
C ALA A 188 18.62 -9.04 0.68
N ASN A 189 18.81 -9.76 1.79
CA ASN A 189 17.73 -10.15 2.68
C ASN A 189 17.15 -8.93 3.43
N TYR A 190 16.09 -9.15 4.19
CA TYR A 190 15.42 -8.07 4.89
C TYR A 190 16.32 -7.35 5.93
N MET A 191 17.18 -8.08 6.64
CA MET A 191 18.07 -7.45 7.62
C MET A 191 19.08 -6.51 6.94
N ALA A 192 19.62 -6.92 5.78
CA ALA A 192 20.49 -6.07 4.97
C ALA A 192 19.74 -4.84 4.42
N GLN A 193 18.48 -4.99 4.01
CA GLN A 193 17.62 -3.87 3.65
C GLN A 193 17.45 -2.90 4.83
N LEU A 194 17.24 -3.42 6.04
CA LEU A 194 16.99 -2.60 7.21
C LEU A 194 18.25 -1.81 7.64
N ASP A 195 19.41 -2.46 7.62
CA ASP A 195 20.71 -1.81 7.88
C ASP A 195 20.99 -0.69 6.89
N GLU A 196 20.66 -0.89 5.62
CA GLU A 196 20.78 0.14 4.60
C GLU A 196 19.81 1.30 4.86
N LEU A 197 18.55 1.02 5.20
CA LEU A 197 17.55 2.05 5.51
C LEU A 197 17.99 2.91 6.70
N LEU A 198 18.54 2.30 7.75
CA LEU A 198 19.08 3.02 8.91
C LEU A 198 20.27 3.92 8.55
N LYS A 199 21.11 3.53 7.57
CA LYS A 199 22.16 4.41 7.02
C LYS A 199 21.56 5.61 6.27
N VAL A 200 20.43 5.43 5.57
CA VAL A 200 19.73 6.57 4.93
C VAL A 200 19.15 7.49 6.00
N LYS A 201 18.49 6.94 7.03
CA LYS A 201 17.95 7.71 8.17
C LYS A 201 19.02 8.56 8.84
N LYS A 202 20.22 8.01 9.09
CA LYS A 202 21.32 8.75 9.72
C LYS A 202 21.69 10.04 8.96
N ASN A 203 21.56 10.04 7.65
CA ASN A 203 21.88 11.20 6.81
C ASN A 203 20.68 12.14 6.56
N ASN A 204 19.47 11.75 6.99
CA ASN A 204 18.21 12.45 6.69
C ASN A 204 17.28 12.45 7.93
N GLN A 205 17.84 12.75 9.10
CA GLN A 205 17.17 12.53 10.39
C GLN A 205 15.83 13.28 10.49
N ASP A 206 15.74 14.50 9.97
CA ASP A 206 14.52 15.31 10.12
C ASP A 206 13.40 14.90 9.15
N GLN A 207 13.76 14.29 8.03
CA GLN A 207 12.85 14.06 6.90
C GLN A 207 12.43 12.60 6.76
N LEU A 208 13.28 11.64 7.14
CA LEU A 208 13.00 10.21 6.97
C LEU A 208 12.48 9.61 8.28
N LEU A 209 11.27 9.05 8.25
CA LEU A 209 10.63 8.37 9.37
C LEU A 209 10.47 6.87 9.03
N PRO A 210 11.51 6.04 9.25
CA PRO A 210 11.45 4.64 8.83
C PRO A 210 10.56 3.86 9.79
N PHE A 211 9.74 2.97 9.25
CA PHE A 211 9.04 1.96 10.03
C PHE A 211 9.84 0.65 10.00
N VAL A 212 9.59 -0.25 10.95
CA VAL A 212 10.16 -1.61 10.94
C VAL A 212 9.10 -2.62 10.55
N PHE A 213 9.45 -3.56 9.67
CA PHE A 213 8.52 -4.59 9.21
C PHE A 213 8.46 -5.72 10.23
N VAL A 214 7.27 -6.21 10.57
CA VAL A 214 7.13 -7.34 11.48
C VAL A 214 6.38 -8.46 10.78
N ASP A 215 7.08 -9.57 10.55
CA ASP A 215 6.49 -10.84 10.09
C ASP A 215 6.50 -11.84 11.25
N PRO A 216 5.37 -12.51 11.56
CA PRO A 216 5.31 -13.47 12.66
C PRO A 216 6.34 -14.61 12.49
N ARG A 217 6.64 -15.01 11.25
CA ARG A 217 7.59 -16.09 10.98
C ARG A 217 9.02 -15.67 11.34
N ARG A 218 9.39 -14.40 11.15
CA ARG A 218 10.71 -13.88 11.54
C ARG A 218 10.90 -13.86 13.06
N ILE A 219 9.82 -13.57 13.81
CA ILE A 219 9.85 -13.56 15.28
C ILE A 219 10.26 -14.93 15.82
N VAL A 220 9.83 -16.01 15.18
CA VAL A 220 10.07 -17.39 15.64
C VAL A 220 11.15 -18.13 14.86
N ASP A 221 11.72 -17.54 13.80
CA ASP A 221 12.70 -18.22 12.95
C ASP A 221 14.02 -18.49 13.70
N PRO A 222 14.39 -19.75 13.95
CA PRO A 222 15.60 -20.09 14.69
C PRO A 222 16.89 -19.74 13.92
N SER A 223 16.83 -19.50 12.61
CA SER A 223 17.99 -19.05 11.83
C SER A 223 18.29 -17.55 12.01
N ILE A 224 17.29 -16.77 12.44
CA ILE A 224 17.42 -15.36 12.76
C ILE A 224 17.67 -15.17 14.26
N ASN A 225 16.94 -15.90 15.09
CA ASN A 225 16.99 -15.79 16.54
C ASN A 225 18.09 -16.68 17.14
N ILE A 226 19.36 -16.34 16.85
CA ILE A 226 20.55 -17.10 17.25
C ILE A 226 21.43 -16.30 18.23
N ASN A 227 22.23 -17.00 19.05
CA ASN A 227 23.27 -16.41 19.90
C ASN A 227 22.79 -15.24 20.78
N GLY A 228 21.59 -15.36 21.36
CA GLY A 228 20.98 -14.33 22.21
C GLY A 228 20.37 -13.15 21.45
N PHE A 229 20.44 -13.11 20.11
CA PHE A 229 19.66 -12.17 19.33
C PHE A 229 18.20 -12.62 19.25
N SER A 230 17.28 -11.71 19.56
CA SER A 230 15.85 -11.86 19.32
C SER A 230 15.38 -10.74 18.41
N TYR A 231 14.70 -11.10 17.31
CA TYR A 231 14.14 -10.14 16.38
C TYR A 231 13.09 -9.24 17.05
N GLN A 232 12.23 -9.83 17.88
CA GLN A 232 11.23 -9.07 18.62
C GLN A 232 11.88 -8.08 19.60
N ALA A 233 12.90 -8.50 20.33
CA ALA A 233 13.65 -7.60 21.22
C ALA A 233 14.36 -6.48 20.44
N TYR A 234 14.93 -6.81 19.27
CA TYR A 234 15.52 -5.82 18.36
C TYR A 234 14.49 -4.78 17.92
N VAL A 235 13.28 -5.20 17.52
CA VAL A 235 12.19 -4.30 17.14
C VAL A 235 11.82 -3.36 18.29
N LYS A 236 11.48 -3.90 19.47
CA LYS A 236 11.08 -3.11 20.64
C LYS A 236 12.16 -2.11 21.06
N ARG A 237 13.43 -2.54 21.09
CA ARG A 237 14.57 -1.68 21.43
C ARG A 237 14.77 -0.54 20.44
N ASN A 238 14.66 -0.79 19.13
CA ASN A 238 14.86 0.25 18.12
C ASN A 238 13.67 1.21 18.01
N LEU A 239 12.45 0.77 18.31
CA LEU A 239 11.30 1.64 18.48
C LEU A 239 11.49 2.58 19.69
N SER A 240 11.91 2.04 20.84
CA SER A 240 12.15 2.82 22.06
C SER A 240 13.28 3.85 21.92
N ARG A 241 14.23 3.60 21.01
CA ARG A 241 15.35 4.51 20.71
C ARG A 241 15.06 5.45 19.54
N GLU A 242 13.82 5.45 19.03
CA GLU A 242 13.38 6.30 17.90
C GLU A 242 14.21 6.09 16.61
N ASN A 243 14.87 4.93 16.48
CA ASN A 243 15.48 4.52 15.23
C ASN A 243 14.40 4.16 14.20
N PHE A 244 13.26 3.65 14.67
CA PHE A 244 12.04 3.44 13.90
C PHE A 244 10.88 4.21 14.53
N HIS A 245 9.95 4.67 13.69
CA HIS A 245 8.84 5.55 14.06
C HIS A 245 7.48 4.84 14.03
N GLY A 246 7.48 3.53 13.75
CA GLY A 246 6.27 2.75 13.60
C GLY A 246 6.56 1.34 13.09
N ILE A 247 5.50 0.56 12.94
CA ILE A 247 5.54 -0.84 12.54
C ILE A 247 4.84 -1.00 11.19
N LYS A 248 5.40 -1.80 10.29
CA LYS A 248 4.81 -2.19 9.01
C LYS A 248 4.40 -3.65 9.04
N LEU A 249 3.19 -3.94 8.55
CA LEU A 249 2.68 -5.27 8.29
C LEU A 249 2.28 -5.45 6.82
N TYR A 250 2.25 -6.70 6.38
CA TYR A 250 1.79 -7.10 5.06
C TYR A 250 1.22 -8.54 5.08
N PRO A 251 -0.01 -8.73 5.58
CA PRO A 251 -0.64 -10.05 5.72
C PRO A 251 -0.71 -10.90 4.45
N ALA A 252 -0.87 -10.27 3.27
CA ALA A 252 -0.85 -10.97 1.98
C ALA A 252 0.46 -11.75 1.69
N LEU A 253 1.51 -11.60 2.51
CA LEU A 253 2.70 -12.46 2.50
C LEU A 253 2.51 -13.82 3.19
N GLY A 254 1.31 -14.14 3.65
CA GLY A 254 0.92 -15.49 4.07
C GLY A 254 0.72 -15.66 5.56
N TYR A 255 0.15 -14.66 6.25
CA TYR A 255 -0.21 -14.73 7.66
C TYR A 255 -1.43 -13.85 7.94
N TYR A 256 -2.20 -14.14 8.99
CA TYR A 256 -3.30 -13.28 9.44
C TYR A 256 -2.79 -12.18 10.37
N PRO A 257 -3.41 -10.99 10.39
CA PRO A 257 -2.97 -9.89 11.25
C PRO A 257 -3.13 -10.19 12.75
N PHE A 258 -3.96 -11.17 13.13
CA PHE A 258 -4.15 -11.67 14.50
C PHE A 258 -3.29 -12.90 14.82
N ASP A 259 -2.21 -13.15 14.08
CA ASP A 259 -1.26 -14.23 14.40
C ASP A 259 -0.73 -14.05 15.85
N LYS A 260 -0.77 -15.13 16.64
CA LYS A 260 -0.40 -15.13 18.07
C LYS A 260 1.01 -14.59 18.32
N HIS A 261 1.94 -14.75 17.37
CA HIS A 261 3.31 -14.28 17.51
C HIS A 261 3.45 -12.76 17.38
N LEU A 262 2.41 -12.05 16.92
CA LEU A 262 2.37 -10.59 16.83
C LEU A 262 1.83 -9.93 18.11
N ILE A 263 1.11 -10.67 18.96
CA ILE A 263 0.33 -10.10 20.08
C ILE A 263 1.20 -9.32 21.06
N ASP A 264 2.37 -9.84 21.44
CA ASP A 264 3.29 -9.14 22.34
C ASP A 264 3.93 -7.89 21.71
N THR A 265 4.01 -7.83 20.39
CA THR A 265 4.43 -6.64 19.65
C THR A 265 3.31 -5.60 19.62
N TYR A 266 2.05 -6.05 19.49
CA TYR A 266 0.89 -5.17 19.56
C TYR A 266 0.64 -4.61 20.96
N LYS A 267 0.76 -5.42 22.02
CA LYS A 267 0.66 -4.96 23.41
C LYS A 267 1.64 -3.80 23.65
N PHE A 268 2.90 -3.98 23.23
CA PHE A 268 3.93 -2.94 23.28
C PHE A 268 3.59 -1.70 22.42
N ALA A 269 3.06 -1.90 21.21
CA ALA A 269 2.67 -0.79 20.35
C ALA A 269 1.48 0.02 20.92
N GLN A 270 0.48 -0.65 21.50
CA GLN A 270 -0.67 -0.02 22.14
C GLN A 270 -0.23 0.78 23.37
N GLU A 271 0.58 0.19 24.25
CA GLU A 271 1.10 0.81 25.47
C GLU A 271 1.81 2.13 25.16
N HIS A 272 2.62 2.15 24.10
CA HIS A 272 3.44 3.31 23.73
C HIS A 272 2.85 4.16 22.59
N GLN A 273 1.62 3.88 22.17
CA GLN A 273 0.93 4.59 21.07
C GLN A 273 1.72 4.60 19.75
N ILE A 274 2.46 3.53 19.48
CA ILE A 274 3.28 3.36 18.28
C ILE A 274 2.36 3.08 17.08
N PRO A 275 2.48 3.85 15.98
CA PRO A 275 1.66 3.61 14.80
C PRO A 275 2.03 2.32 14.09
N ILE A 276 1.00 1.59 13.64
CA ILE A 276 1.13 0.42 12.78
C ILE A 276 0.53 0.78 11.42
N THR A 277 1.24 0.54 10.33
CA THR A 277 0.67 0.62 8.97
C THR A 277 0.63 -0.77 8.37
N THR A 278 -0.52 -1.20 7.87
CA THR A 278 -0.71 -2.52 7.26
C THR A 278 -1.34 -2.38 5.89
N HIS A 279 -0.90 -3.18 4.92
CA HIS A 279 -1.55 -3.20 3.60
C HIS A 279 -2.93 -3.85 3.70
N CYS A 280 -3.98 -3.09 3.36
CA CYS A 280 -5.37 -3.55 3.34
C CYS A 280 -5.96 -3.39 1.93
N ILE A 281 -5.34 -4.08 0.95
CA ILE A 281 -5.72 -4.07 -0.47
C ILE A 281 -5.46 -5.43 -1.13
N GLU A 282 -6.18 -5.71 -2.23
CA GLU A 282 -5.82 -6.71 -3.23
C GLU A 282 -4.54 -6.28 -4.00
N GLY A 283 -3.37 -6.56 -3.41
CA GLY A 283 -2.06 -6.12 -3.90
C GLY A 283 -1.34 -7.13 -4.82
N THR A 284 -0.23 -6.68 -5.42
CA THR A 284 0.58 -7.52 -6.34
C THR A 284 1.76 -8.24 -5.71
N VAL A 285 2.20 -7.75 -4.55
CA VAL A 285 3.16 -8.44 -3.71
C VAL A 285 2.33 -9.36 -2.81
N PHE A 286 2.56 -10.66 -2.90
CA PHE A 286 1.83 -11.67 -2.13
C PHE A 286 2.61 -12.99 -2.08
N PHE A 287 2.23 -13.86 -1.15
CA PHE A 287 2.80 -15.18 -0.95
C PHE A 287 2.71 -16.06 -2.21
N ARG A 288 3.83 -16.67 -2.61
CA ARG A 288 3.95 -17.49 -3.83
C ARG A 288 3.92 -19.00 -3.58
N GLY A 289 3.92 -19.43 -2.31
CA GLY A 289 3.90 -20.84 -1.91
C GLY A 289 2.55 -21.51 -2.11
N LYS A 290 2.45 -22.82 -1.87
CA LYS A 290 1.15 -23.51 -1.99
C LYS A 290 0.22 -23.08 -0.84
N LYS A 291 -1.09 -23.05 -1.13
CA LYS A 291 -2.09 -22.88 -0.08
C LYS A 291 -2.02 -24.05 0.89
N LYS A 292 -2.05 -23.77 2.19
CA LYS A 292 -2.12 -24.80 3.24
C LYS A 292 -3.58 -25.19 3.50
N MET A 293 -3.79 -26.43 3.93
CA MET A 293 -5.14 -26.95 4.26
C MET A 293 -5.79 -26.17 5.41
N GLU A 294 -5.01 -25.71 6.38
CA GLU A 294 -5.47 -24.85 7.47
C GLU A 294 -6.04 -23.49 7.00
N TRP A 295 -5.83 -23.11 5.73
CA TRP A 295 -6.34 -21.87 5.14
C TRP A 295 -7.65 -22.06 4.36
N ASP A 296 -8.27 -23.24 4.41
CA ASP A 296 -9.56 -23.52 3.76
C ASP A 296 -10.76 -23.00 4.57
N GLY A 297 -10.55 -22.63 5.84
CA GLY A 297 -11.55 -21.99 6.68
C GLY A 297 -10.98 -20.76 7.40
N HIS A 298 -11.84 -19.79 7.70
CA HIS A 298 -11.45 -18.63 8.49
C HIS A 298 -11.17 -19.04 9.95
N PRO A 299 -10.05 -18.62 10.58
CA PRO A 299 -9.70 -19.08 11.93
C PRO A 299 -10.67 -18.63 13.04
N ILE A 300 -11.18 -17.40 12.94
CA ILE A 300 -12.03 -16.77 13.97
C ILE A 300 -13.51 -16.73 13.55
N LEU A 301 -13.81 -16.13 12.41
CA LEU A 301 -15.17 -15.91 11.92
C LEU A 301 -15.86 -17.21 11.51
N LYS A 302 -17.04 -17.42 12.10
CA LYS A 302 -17.92 -18.57 11.86
C LYS A 302 -19.26 -18.09 11.30
N TYR A 303 -20.01 -19.01 10.72
CA TYR A 303 -21.39 -18.80 10.30
C TYR A 303 -22.22 -20.07 10.52
N THR A 304 -23.52 -19.91 10.72
CA THR A 304 -24.45 -21.02 10.90
C THR A 304 -25.18 -21.28 9.59
N LYS A 305 -24.90 -22.42 8.94
CA LYS A 305 -25.57 -22.81 7.68
C LYS A 305 -26.98 -23.37 7.93
N LYS A 306 -27.13 -24.16 8.99
CA LYS A 306 -28.38 -24.78 9.45
C LYS A 306 -28.42 -24.64 10.97
N LYS A 307 -29.58 -24.34 11.57
CA LYS A 307 -29.70 -24.08 13.01
C LYS A 307 -29.25 -25.29 13.85
N GLU A 308 -29.43 -26.49 13.31
CA GLU A 308 -29.17 -27.76 13.98
C GLU A 308 -27.67 -28.16 14.01
N GLN A 309 -26.83 -27.56 13.16
CA GLN A 309 -25.43 -27.97 12.96
C GLN A 309 -24.40 -27.10 13.70
N GLY A 310 -24.86 -26.04 14.37
CA GLY A 310 -23.98 -25.07 15.05
C GLY A 310 -23.14 -24.21 14.09
N PRO A 311 -22.32 -23.29 14.64
CA PRO A 311 -21.48 -22.40 13.86
C PRO A 311 -20.25 -23.13 13.30
N ILE A 312 -20.03 -23.01 11.98
CA ILE A 312 -18.85 -23.55 11.29
C ILE A 312 -17.98 -22.41 10.74
N PRO A 313 -16.65 -22.60 10.56
CA PRO A 313 -15.79 -21.60 9.95
C PRO A 313 -16.30 -21.13 8.59
N ILE A 314 -16.10 -19.84 8.27
CA ILE A 314 -16.38 -19.35 6.92
C ILE A 314 -15.45 -20.08 5.94
N PRO A 315 -15.97 -20.78 4.90
CA PRO A 315 -15.15 -21.50 3.95
C PRO A 315 -14.42 -20.49 3.05
N LEU A 316 -13.15 -20.74 2.76
CA LEU A 316 -12.28 -19.91 1.93
C LEU A 316 -11.81 -20.73 0.72
N PRO A 317 -12.64 -20.91 -0.32
CA PRO A 317 -12.40 -21.91 -1.37
C PRO A 317 -11.32 -21.53 -2.39
N GLN A 318 -10.77 -20.31 -2.35
CA GLN A 318 -9.79 -19.86 -3.34
C GLN A 318 -8.54 -20.74 -3.29
N THR A 319 -8.01 -21.11 -4.45
CA THR A 319 -6.83 -21.99 -4.57
C THR A 319 -5.62 -21.30 -5.20
N LYS A 320 -5.85 -20.32 -6.08
CA LYS A 320 -4.76 -19.55 -6.70
C LYS A 320 -4.14 -18.61 -5.67
N ASN A 321 -2.82 -18.50 -5.68
CA ASN A 321 -2.05 -17.60 -4.80
C ASN A 321 -2.60 -16.20 -4.68
N PHE A 322 -2.87 -15.58 -5.82
CA PHE A 322 -3.40 -14.22 -5.85
C PHE A 322 -4.72 -14.15 -5.09
N ASP A 323 -5.63 -15.07 -5.37
CA ASP A 323 -6.98 -15.06 -4.84
C ASP A 323 -7.05 -15.45 -3.36
N PHE A 324 -6.28 -16.44 -2.89
CA PHE A 324 -6.36 -16.82 -1.47
C PHE A 324 -5.60 -15.88 -0.55
N THR A 325 -4.58 -15.16 -1.07
CA THR A 325 -3.80 -14.23 -0.23
C THR A 325 -4.57 -12.96 0.11
N THR A 326 -5.62 -12.62 -0.64
CA THR A 326 -6.54 -11.54 -0.27
C THR A 326 -7.30 -11.84 1.01
N ASN A 327 -7.53 -13.13 1.34
CA ASN A 327 -8.17 -13.52 2.60
C ASN A 327 -7.37 -13.04 3.81
N PHE A 328 -6.03 -12.94 3.72
CA PHE A 328 -5.20 -12.43 4.82
C PHE A 328 -5.33 -10.91 4.99
N SER A 329 -5.46 -10.18 3.89
CA SER A 329 -5.57 -8.71 3.89
C SER A 329 -7.00 -8.19 4.08
N HIS A 330 -7.99 -9.09 4.14
CA HIS A 330 -9.40 -8.72 4.24
C HIS A 330 -9.66 -7.87 5.51
N PRO A 331 -10.39 -6.74 5.41
CA PRO A 331 -10.51 -5.78 6.51
C PRO A 331 -11.20 -6.35 7.77
N LEU A 332 -12.11 -7.32 7.62
CA LEU A 332 -12.71 -8.01 8.78
C LEU A 332 -11.68 -8.72 9.67
N ASN A 333 -10.49 -9.06 9.18
CA ASN A 333 -9.44 -9.62 10.02
C ASN A 333 -8.97 -8.61 11.07
N TYR A 334 -9.04 -7.31 10.78
CA TYR A 334 -8.72 -6.28 11.77
C TYR A 334 -9.85 -6.07 12.77
N HIS A 335 -11.11 -6.33 12.40
CA HIS A 335 -12.18 -6.46 13.40
C HIS A 335 -11.85 -7.60 14.37
N CYS A 336 -11.43 -8.76 13.86
CA CYS A 336 -11.04 -9.90 14.70
C CYS A 336 -9.84 -9.60 15.60
N LEU A 337 -8.95 -8.69 15.19
CA LEU A 337 -7.80 -8.25 15.98
C LEU A 337 -8.20 -7.24 17.06
N LEU A 338 -9.10 -6.31 16.76
CA LEU A 338 -9.42 -5.16 17.62
C LEU A 338 -10.61 -5.41 18.55
N ASP A 339 -11.47 -6.36 18.19
CA ASP A 339 -12.57 -6.79 19.06
C ASP A 339 -12.05 -7.71 20.16
N LYS A 340 -12.23 -7.28 21.41
CA LYS A 340 -11.74 -7.96 22.59
C LYS A 340 -12.24 -9.39 22.69
N ASP A 341 -13.53 -9.61 22.42
CA ASP A 341 -14.16 -10.92 22.61
C ASP A 341 -13.68 -11.88 21.52
N LEU A 342 -13.71 -11.45 20.25
CA LEU A 342 -13.22 -12.26 19.13
C LEU A 342 -11.74 -12.65 19.29
N LEU A 343 -10.89 -11.72 19.73
CA LEU A 343 -9.47 -11.98 19.90
C LEU A 343 -9.22 -12.89 21.11
N SER A 344 -9.87 -12.60 22.25
CA SER A 344 -9.67 -13.38 23.48
C SER A 344 -10.13 -14.82 23.31
N ASP A 345 -11.27 -15.04 22.66
CA ASP A 345 -11.78 -16.38 22.34
C ASP A 345 -10.83 -17.16 21.44
N TYR A 346 -10.17 -16.48 20.50
CA TYR A 346 -9.19 -17.10 19.60
C TYR A 346 -7.89 -17.48 20.31
N LEU A 347 -7.40 -16.63 21.21
CA LEU A 347 -6.14 -16.84 21.92
C LEU A 347 -6.29 -17.76 23.14
N GLY A 348 -7.49 -17.87 23.71
CA GLY A 348 -7.73 -18.57 24.98
C GLY A 348 -7.26 -17.79 26.20
N GLU A 349 -6.94 -16.51 26.05
CA GLU A 349 -6.56 -15.59 27.12
C GLU A 349 -7.20 -14.21 26.88
N THR A 350 -7.48 -13.46 27.95
CA THR A 350 -8.07 -12.12 27.82
C THR A 350 -7.05 -11.14 27.24
N VAL A 351 -7.33 -10.63 26.04
CA VAL A 351 -6.50 -9.64 25.34
C VAL A 351 -7.39 -8.57 24.74
N ASP A 352 -7.07 -7.30 25.03
CA ASP A 352 -7.75 -6.14 24.47
C ASP A 352 -6.77 -5.27 23.70
N LEU A 353 -6.97 -5.22 22.39
CA LEU A 353 -6.18 -4.41 21.45
C LEU A 353 -7.03 -3.32 20.78
N SER A 354 -8.18 -2.97 21.35
CA SER A 354 -9.14 -2.01 20.78
C SER A 354 -8.59 -0.58 20.66
N GLN A 355 -7.49 -0.27 21.36
CA GLN A 355 -6.83 1.03 21.36
C GLN A 355 -5.57 1.06 20.48
N LEU A 356 -5.32 0.02 19.69
CA LEU A 356 -4.22 0.01 18.74
C LEU A 356 -4.35 1.15 17.73
N LYS A 357 -3.23 1.85 17.53
CA LYS A 357 -3.09 2.85 16.47
C LYS A 357 -2.68 2.16 15.17
N ILE A 358 -3.62 1.92 14.27
CA ILE A 358 -3.41 1.13 13.06
C ILE A 358 -3.98 1.80 11.80
N CYS A 359 -3.16 1.98 10.78
CA CYS A 359 -3.54 2.44 9.45
C CYS A 359 -3.76 1.24 8.52
N LEU A 360 -5.01 1.07 8.07
CA LEU A 360 -5.42 0.11 7.03
C LEU A 360 -5.17 0.73 5.66
N ALA A 361 -3.93 0.68 5.20
CA ALA A 361 -3.44 1.40 4.03
C ALA A 361 -4.26 1.10 2.76
N HIS A 362 -4.32 2.11 1.88
CA HIS A 362 -5.03 2.14 0.61
C HIS A 362 -6.55 2.14 0.66
N PHE A 363 -7.17 2.14 1.83
CA PHE A 363 -8.62 2.20 1.99
C PHE A 363 -9.38 1.17 1.11
N GLY A 364 -8.85 -0.05 0.98
CA GLY A 364 -9.40 -1.13 0.14
C GLY A 364 -8.97 -1.08 -1.34
N GLY A 365 -8.41 0.04 -1.81
CA GLY A 365 -7.98 0.25 -3.18
C GLY A 365 -9.12 0.61 -4.15
N SER A 366 -8.76 1.09 -5.34
CA SER A 366 -9.72 1.64 -6.31
C SER A 366 -10.84 0.70 -6.72
N LYS A 367 -10.57 -0.62 -6.78
CA LYS A 367 -11.56 -1.63 -7.15
C LYS A 367 -12.69 -1.73 -6.12
N GLU A 368 -12.37 -1.62 -4.83
CA GLU A 368 -13.36 -1.70 -3.76
C GLU A 368 -14.18 -0.41 -3.64
N TRP A 369 -13.60 0.74 -4.01
CA TRP A 369 -14.34 2.00 -4.14
C TRP A 369 -15.33 1.97 -5.32
N GLN A 370 -14.92 1.40 -6.45
CA GLN A 370 -15.81 1.18 -7.59
C GLN A 370 -16.94 0.22 -7.21
N ARG A 371 -16.62 -0.89 -6.53
CA ARG A 371 -17.61 -1.84 -6.02
C ARG A 371 -18.63 -1.19 -5.08
N TYR A 372 -18.18 -0.28 -4.20
CA TYR A 372 -19.08 0.51 -3.36
C TYR A 372 -20.04 1.35 -4.22
N THR A 373 -19.50 2.08 -5.19
CA THR A 373 -20.26 3.01 -6.04
C THR A 373 -21.24 2.28 -6.98
N GLU A 374 -20.91 1.05 -7.38
CA GLU A 374 -21.75 0.20 -8.24
C GLU A 374 -22.92 -0.48 -7.48
N ASP A 375 -22.83 -0.61 -6.16
CA ASP A 375 -23.82 -1.30 -5.33
C ASP A 375 -24.83 -0.33 -4.66
N ASN A 376 -25.90 -0.02 -5.38
CA ASN A 376 -26.93 0.91 -4.92
C ASN A 376 -28.00 0.28 -4.00
N TRP A 377 -27.91 -1.01 -3.70
CA TRP A 377 -29.03 -1.75 -3.09
C TRP A 377 -28.73 -2.27 -1.70
N ASN A 378 -27.48 -2.70 -1.45
CA ASN A 378 -27.17 -3.34 -0.18
C ASN A 378 -26.78 -2.31 0.88
N ASN A 379 -27.41 -2.40 2.04
CA ASN A 379 -27.15 -1.51 3.18
C ASN A 379 -25.69 -1.54 3.65
N TYR A 380 -25.01 -2.69 3.51
CA TYR A 380 -23.59 -2.81 3.85
C TYR A 380 -22.63 -2.12 2.86
N ASN A 381 -23.13 -1.65 1.71
CA ASN A 381 -22.41 -0.84 0.73
C ASN A 381 -23.06 0.53 0.51
N ASN A 382 -23.96 0.94 1.41
CA ASN A 382 -24.58 2.26 1.42
C ASN A 382 -24.50 2.87 2.83
N ASN A 383 -23.38 2.63 3.51
CA ASN A 383 -23.19 3.01 4.90
C ASN A 383 -22.54 4.39 5.09
N ILE A 384 -21.89 4.97 4.07
CA ILE A 384 -21.24 6.29 4.16
C ILE A 384 -22.30 7.40 4.15
N SER A 385 -22.29 8.27 5.16
CA SER A 385 -23.21 9.42 5.29
C SER A 385 -22.63 10.49 6.19
N HIS A 386 -23.09 11.74 6.10
CA HIS A 386 -22.71 12.82 7.03
C HIS A 386 -23.58 12.91 8.29
N SER A 387 -24.30 11.84 8.63
CA SER A 387 -25.02 11.75 9.91
C SER A 387 -24.07 11.84 11.11
N SER A 388 -24.57 12.31 12.25
CA SER A 388 -23.77 12.36 13.48
C SER A 388 -23.34 10.95 13.90
N ARG A 389 -22.26 10.83 14.69
CA ARG A 389 -21.83 9.52 15.22
C ARG A 389 -22.92 8.85 16.04
N VAL A 390 -23.72 9.62 16.78
CA VAL A 390 -24.84 9.12 17.59
C VAL A 390 -25.94 8.55 16.70
N ASP A 391 -26.37 9.30 15.68
CA ASP A 391 -27.39 8.84 14.73
C ASP A 391 -26.93 7.60 13.96
N TYR A 392 -25.63 7.55 13.62
CA TYR A 392 -25.02 6.42 12.93
C TYR A 392 -25.18 5.11 13.69
N PHE A 393 -24.99 5.12 15.02
CA PHE A 393 -25.14 3.93 15.85
C PHE A 393 -26.60 3.63 16.23
N ASN A 394 -27.45 4.65 16.30
CA ASN A 394 -28.87 4.51 16.64
C ASN A 394 -29.75 4.14 15.43
N ARG A 395 -29.22 4.19 14.21
CA ARG A 395 -29.99 3.84 13.01
C ARG A 395 -30.44 2.38 13.06
N LYS A 396 -31.67 2.12 12.58
CA LYS A 396 -32.22 0.75 12.47
C LYS A 396 -31.42 -0.13 11.49
N ILE A 397 -30.72 0.49 10.54
CA ILE A 397 -29.97 -0.19 9.50
C ILE A 397 -28.62 -0.69 10.06
N LYS A 398 -28.45 -2.01 10.06
CA LYS A 398 -27.21 -2.66 10.46
C LYS A 398 -26.05 -2.33 9.50
N ASN A 399 -24.88 -2.05 10.06
CA ASN A 399 -23.62 -1.79 9.37
C ASN A 399 -22.86 -3.10 9.09
N THR A 400 -21.65 -3.01 8.50
CA THR A 400 -20.86 -4.21 8.15
C THR A 400 -20.43 -5.05 9.35
N LEU A 401 -20.32 -4.46 10.55
CA LEU A 401 -19.89 -5.15 11.75
C LEU A 401 -21.05 -5.83 12.50
N ASN A 402 -22.30 -5.39 12.29
CA ASN A 402 -23.47 -5.94 12.98
C ASN A 402 -24.58 -6.49 12.06
N HIS A 403 -24.30 -6.67 10.76
CA HIS A 403 -25.20 -7.16 9.70
C HIS A 403 -25.90 -8.51 9.99
N GLY A 404 -25.51 -9.25 11.02
CA GLY A 404 -26.12 -10.54 11.41
C GLY A 404 -25.69 -11.74 10.56
N SER A 405 -25.17 -11.51 9.36
CA SER A 405 -24.48 -12.52 8.55
C SER A 405 -23.07 -12.07 8.21
N THR A 406 -22.09 -12.47 9.03
CA THR A 406 -20.67 -12.20 8.81
C THR A 406 -20.16 -12.80 7.50
N ARG A 407 -20.70 -13.96 7.09
CA ARG A 407 -20.40 -14.58 5.80
C ARG A 407 -20.83 -13.68 4.64
N THR A 408 -22.01 -13.04 4.72
CA THR A 408 -22.45 -12.11 3.67
C THR A 408 -21.49 -10.93 3.55
N ILE A 409 -21.08 -10.35 4.68
CA ILE A 409 -20.14 -9.21 4.69
C ILE A 409 -18.79 -9.60 4.11
N TRP A 410 -18.23 -10.74 4.53
CA TRP A 410 -16.95 -11.24 4.02
C TRP A 410 -16.92 -11.36 2.49
N TRP A 411 -18.01 -11.85 1.88
CA TRP A 411 -18.03 -12.08 0.43
C TRP A 411 -18.52 -10.89 -0.38
N ASN A 412 -19.43 -10.08 0.19
CA ASN A 412 -20.21 -9.13 -0.61
C ASN A 412 -19.94 -7.65 -0.28
N ALA A 413 -19.56 -7.32 0.95
CA ALA A 413 -19.29 -5.93 1.30
C ALA A 413 -17.99 -5.47 0.64
N SER A 414 -17.99 -4.21 0.18
CA SER A 414 -16.78 -3.57 -0.28
C SER A 414 -15.83 -3.35 0.90
N TRP A 415 -14.53 -3.44 0.64
CA TRP A 415 -13.56 -3.18 1.70
C TRP A 415 -13.60 -1.73 2.19
N LEU A 416 -13.98 -0.79 1.31
CA LEU A 416 -14.26 0.60 1.68
C LEU A 416 -15.31 0.68 2.80
N SER A 417 -16.45 0.00 2.64
CA SER A 417 -17.53 -0.01 3.64
C SER A 417 -17.07 -0.56 4.98
N ILE A 418 -16.31 -1.66 4.96
CA ILE A 418 -15.83 -2.32 6.18
C ILE A 418 -14.81 -1.44 6.89
N ILE A 419 -13.85 -0.87 6.16
CA ILE A 419 -12.83 0.02 6.74
C ILE A 419 -13.50 1.28 7.30
N TYR A 420 -14.49 1.85 6.61
CA TYR A 420 -15.27 2.98 7.11
C TYR A 420 -15.94 2.65 8.45
N ASP A 421 -16.60 1.49 8.57
CA ASP A 421 -17.22 1.08 9.85
C ASP A 421 -16.18 0.81 10.95
N LEU A 422 -15.01 0.25 10.61
CA LEU A 422 -13.90 0.08 11.56
C LEU A 422 -13.38 1.42 12.07
N MET A 423 -13.23 2.43 11.19
CA MET A 423 -12.84 3.78 11.57
C MET A 423 -13.88 4.46 12.47
N ILE A 424 -15.17 4.14 12.36
CA ILE A 424 -16.19 4.67 13.28
C ILE A 424 -16.20 3.89 14.61
N LYS A 425 -15.99 2.57 14.57
CA LYS A 425 -16.05 1.72 15.76
C LYS A 425 -14.84 1.92 16.67
N TYR A 426 -13.64 2.04 16.10
CA TYR A 426 -12.38 2.09 16.85
C TYR A 426 -11.69 3.44 16.64
N ASP A 427 -11.26 4.07 17.73
CA ASP A 427 -10.67 5.40 17.65
C ASP A 427 -9.25 5.40 17.07
N GLY A 428 -8.50 4.32 17.29
CA GLY A 428 -7.15 4.13 16.77
C GLY A 428 -7.06 3.63 15.31
N VAL A 429 -8.17 3.44 14.59
CA VAL A 429 -8.15 2.96 13.20
C VAL A 429 -8.08 4.13 12.21
N TYR A 430 -7.02 4.13 11.40
CA TYR A 430 -6.75 5.08 10.34
C TYR A 430 -6.77 4.39 8.98
N THR A 431 -6.75 5.19 7.92
CA THR A 431 -6.49 4.73 6.55
C THR A 431 -5.63 5.76 5.84
N ASP A 432 -4.92 5.35 4.81
CA ASP A 432 -4.29 6.25 3.87
C ASP A 432 -4.93 6.12 2.49
N ILE A 433 -4.75 7.16 1.66
CA ILE A 433 -5.28 7.21 0.29
C ILE A 433 -4.27 6.73 -0.75
N SER A 434 -3.15 6.14 -0.33
CA SER A 434 -2.14 5.66 -1.27
C SER A 434 -2.75 4.59 -2.17
N PHE A 435 -2.32 4.51 -3.43
CA PHE A 435 -2.96 3.65 -4.45
C PHE A 435 -4.41 4.01 -4.84
N ILE A 436 -5.02 5.07 -4.27
CA ILE A 436 -6.28 5.66 -4.76
C ILE A 436 -6.00 6.95 -5.54
N ILE A 437 -5.02 7.74 -5.09
CA ILE A 437 -4.69 9.07 -5.62
C ILE A 437 -4.36 9.14 -7.12
N PHE A 438 -4.06 8.02 -7.77
CA PHE A 438 -3.83 8.01 -9.23
C PHE A 438 -5.13 8.00 -10.04
N ASN A 439 -6.27 7.66 -9.41
CA ASN A 439 -7.56 7.57 -10.05
C ASN A 439 -8.42 8.79 -9.69
N GLU A 440 -8.34 9.82 -10.54
CA GLU A 440 -9.05 11.09 -10.36
C GLU A 440 -10.58 10.94 -10.33
N GLU A 441 -11.12 9.89 -10.95
CA GLU A 441 -12.56 9.58 -10.91
C GLU A 441 -13.08 9.31 -9.49
N LEU A 442 -12.18 8.93 -8.56
CA LEU A 442 -12.53 8.63 -7.17
C LEU A 442 -12.46 9.87 -6.27
N PHE A 443 -11.95 11.00 -6.77
CA PHE A 443 -11.77 12.20 -5.96
C PHE A 443 -13.09 12.80 -5.41
N PRO A 444 -14.24 12.76 -6.13
CA PRO A 444 -15.51 13.20 -5.55
C PRO A 444 -15.88 12.43 -4.28
N LEU A 445 -15.79 11.10 -4.31
CA LEU A 445 -16.10 10.25 -3.15
C LEU A 445 -15.09 10.47 -2.01
N LEU A 446 -13.80 10.67 -2.33
CA LEU A 446 -12.79 11.03 -1.34
C LEU A 446 -13.13 12.36 -0.66
N LYS A 447 -13.48 13.38 -1.44
CA LYS A 447 -13.86 14.69 -0.91
C LYS A 447 -15.10 14.60 -0.03
N TYR A 448 -16.08 13.78 -0.42
CA TYR A 448 -17.26 13.47 0.39
C TYR A 448 -16.89 12.83 1.74
N LEU A 449 -15.97 11.85 1.75
CA LEU A 449 -15.45 11.25 2.99
C LEU A 449 -14.67 12.23 3.87
N LEU A 450 -13.93 13.15 3.27
CA LEU A 450 -13.16 14.18 3.99
C LEU A 450 -14.04 15.27 4.63
N GLN A 451 -15.33 15.30 4.29
CA GLN A 451 -16.34 16.14 4.92
C GLN A 451 -17.10 15.42 6.03
N ASP A 452 -16.83 14.13 6.26
CA ASP A 452 -17.49 13.34 7.30
C ASP A 452 -16.75 13.44 8.64
N ASP A 453 -17.34 14.15 9.60
CA ASP A 453 -16.79 14.33 10.95
C ASP A 453 -16.48 13.02 11.68
N LYS A 454 -17.14 11.91 11.32
CA LYS A 454 -16.87 10.60 11.95
C LYS A 454 -15.49 10.05 11.59
N VAL A 455 -14.97 10.36 10.40
CA VAL A 455 -13.79 9.69 9.83
C VAL A 455 -12.73 10.62 9.23
N LYS A 456 -13.05 11.89 8.94
CA LYS A 456 -12.13 12.82 8.24
C LYS A 456 -10.77 12.95 8.91
N ASP A 457 -10.73 12.93 10.24
CA ASP A 457 -9.49 13.08 11.00
C ASP A 457 -8.63 11.79 11.01
N LYS A 458 -9.15 10.69 10.46
CA LYS A 458 -8.52 9.36 10.41
C LYS A 458 -8.00 9.00 9.02
N ILE A 459 -8.09 9.92 8.06
CA ILE A 459 -7.59 9.75 6.69
C ILE A 459 -6.23 10.44 6.55
N LEU A 460 -5.24 9.71 6.04
CA LEU A 460 -3.84 10.14 5.92
C LEU A 460 -3.42 10.30 4.45
N PHE A 461 -2.59 11.29 4.18
CA PHE A 461 -1.91 11.42 2.89
C PHE A 461 -0.79 10.38 2.76
N GLY A 462 -0.75 9.68 1.63
CA GLY A 462 0.30 8.74 1.28
C GLY A 462 0.29 8.46 -0.22
N THR A 463 1.45 8.15 -0.82
CA THR A 463 1.55 7.97 -2.28
C THR A 463 1.87 6.55 -2.74
N ASP A 464 2.40 5.71 -1.85
CA ASP A 464 2.94 4.39 -2.19
C ASP A 464 4.05 4.53 -3.27
N TYR A 465 4.87 5.59 -3.12
CA TYR A 465 6.05 5.80 -3.93
C TYR A 465 7.03 4.62 -3.75
N TYR A 466 7.73 4.11 -4.75
CA TYR A 466 7.62 4.40 -6.18
C TYR A 466 6.72 3.38 -6.90
N VAL A 467 6.02 2.52 -6.17
CA VAL A 467 5.21 1.43 -6.73
C VAL A 467 4.07 1.98 -7.59
N VAL A 468 3.49 3.12 -7.19
CA VAL A 468 2.45 3.84 -7.95
C VAL A 468 3.03 4.73 -9.06
N ALA A 469 4.35 4.99 -9.09
CA ALA A 469 4.99 5.86 -10.10
C ALA A 469 4.85 5.34 -11.55
N GLN A 470 4.37 4.12 -11.74
CA GLN A 470 3.99 3.55 -13.03
C GLN A 470 2.67 4.10 -13.61
N LYS A 471 1.81 4.66 -12.75
CA LYS A 471 0.48 5.19 -13.08
C LYS A 471 0.60 6.66 -13.42
N ASN A 472 1.28 7.43 -12.59
CA ASN A 472 1.60 8.83 -12.83
C ASN A 472 2.91 9.20 -12.12
N THR A 473 3.49 10.36 -12.42
CA THR A 473 4.67 10.85 -11.68
C THR A 473 4.28 11.26 -10.26
N GLU A 474 5.21 11.11 -9.31
CA GLU A 474 5.00 11.51 -7.91
C GLU A 474 4.53 12.97 -7.79
N LYS A 475 5.14 13.86 -8.58
CA LYS A 475 4.76 15.27 -8.67
C LYS A 475 3.30 15.45 -9.09
N ALA A 476 2.87 14.75 -10.13
CA ALA A 476 1.50 14.86 -10.64
C ALA A 476 0.47 14.28 -9.65
N LEU A 477 0.77 13.16 -9.00
CA LEU A 477 -0.11 12.57 -7.97
C LEU A 477 -0.36 13.57 -6.83
N PHE A 478 0.71 14.19 -6.34
CA PHE A 478 0.65 15.20 -5.29
C PHE A 478 -0.13 16.45 -5.74
N GLN A 479 0.22 17.01 -6.90
CA GLN A 479 -0.38 18.26 -7.39
C GLN A 479 -1.85 18.12 -7.77
N ASN A 480 -2.24 17.03 -8.45
CA ASN A 480 -3.61 16.83 -8.91
C ASN A 480 -4.57 16.64 -7.73
N LEU A 481 -4.17 15.83 -6.73
CA LEU A 481 -4.98 15.65 -5.53
C LEU A 481 -5.15 16.96 -4.78
N ARG A 482 -4.05 17.64 -4.45
CA ARG A 482 -4.04 18.89 -3.67
C ARG A 482 -4.90 19.97 -4.34
N SER A 483 -4.77 20.11 -5.66
CA SER A 483 -5.59 21.06 -6.43
C SER A 483 -7.08 20.73 -6.41
N TYR A 484 -7.48 19.46 -6.34
CA TYR A 484 -8.88 19.05 -6.40
C TYR A 484 -9.60 19.17 -5.05
N ILE A 485 -8.98 18.63 -3.98
CA ILE A 485 -9.59 18.65 -2.65
C ILE A 485 -9.49 20.02 -1.99
N GLY A 486 -8.50 20.84 -2.39
CA GLY A 486 -8.23 22.16 -1.83
C GLY A 486 -7.27 22.11 -0.65
N GLU A 487 -6.73 23.27 -0.28
CA GLU A 487 -5.67 23.39 0.72
C GLU A 487 -6.11 22.98 2.14
N ASP A 488 -7.35 23.31 2.54
CA ASP A 488 -7.84 22.98 3.89
C ASP A 488 -7.89 21.46 4.13
N LEU A 489 -8.50 20.74 3.18
CA LEU A 489 -8.60 19.28 3.26
C LEU A 489 -7.22 18.63 3.07
N PHE A 490 -6.37 19.20 2.21
CA PHE A 490 -5.01 18.72 2.06
C PHE A 490 -4.18 18.92 3.33
N TYR A 491 -4.27 20.07 3.99
CA TYR A 491 -3.64 20.35 5.29
C TYR A 491 -4.11 19.36 6.36
N LEU A 492 -5.41 19.06 6.41
CA LEU A 492 -5.97 18.07 7.34
C LEU A 492 -5.29 16.70 7.18
N ILE A 493 -5.27 16.14 5.97
CA ILE A 493 -4.75 14.78 5.73
C ILE A 493 -3.23 14.68 5.65
N SER A 494 -2.54 15.79 5.35
CA SER A 494 -1.08 15.81 5.15
C SER A 494 -0.30 16.41 6.32
N HIS A 495 -0.97 17.05 7.28
CA HIS A 495 -0.33 17.64 8.45
C HIS A 495 -1.03 17.24 9.74
N VAL A 496 -2.29 17.62 9.92
CA VAL A 496 -3.01 17.47 11.21
C VAL A 496 -3.15 15.98 11.57
N ASN A 497 -3.73 15.18 10.66
CA ASN A 497 -3.96 13.76 10.91
C ASN A 497 -2.65 12.97 11.04
N PRO A 498 -1.64 13.16 10.15
CA PRO A 498 -0.34 12.51 10.29
C PRO A 498 0.38 12.83 11.60
N LYS A 499 0.36 14.07 12.10
CA LYS A 499 0.99 14.40 13.38
C LYS A 499 0.39 13.58 14.53
N ARG A 500 -0.93 13.50 14.58
CA ARG A 500 -1.63 12.68 15.59
C ARG A 500 -1.36 11.19 15.42
N PHE A 501 -1.34 10.70 14.18
CA PHE A 501 -1.05 9.31 13.88
C PHE A 501 0.40 8.93 14.26
N LEU A 502 1.38 9.77 13.92
CA LEU A 502 2.79 9.47 14.12
C LEU A 502 3.29 9.73 15.55
N SER A 503 2.58 10.56 16.33
CA SER A 503 2.95 10.83 17.72
C SER A 503 2.85 9.56 18.57
N THR A 504 3.85 9.34 19.41
CA THR A 504 3.93 8.21 20.35
C THR A 504 3.93 8.74 21.79
N SER A 505 4.01 7.86 22.78
CA SER A 505 4.26 8.26 24.17
C SER A 505 5.63 8.92 24.38
N TRP A 506 6.56 8.79 23.42
CA TRP A 506 7.92 9.33 23.51
C TRP A 506 8.11 10.59 22.67
N THR A 507 7.45 10.67 21.51
CA THR A 507 7.68 11.74 20.53
C THR A 507 6.35 12.37 20.14
N THR A 508 6.25 13.69 20.25
CA THR A 508 5.15 14.47 19.67
C THR A 508 5.65 15.16 18.41
N TYR A 509 4.93 14.96 17.31
CA TYR A 509 5.28 15.52 15.99
C TYR A 509 4.66 16.87 15.74
#